data_AF-H0XDD0-F1
#
_entry.id   AF-H0XDD0-F1
#
_cell.length_a   1.000
_cell.length_b   1.000
_cell.length_c   1.000
_cell.angle_alpha   90.00
_cell.angle_beta   90.00
_cell.angle_gamma   90.00
#
_symmetry.space_group_name_H-M   'P 1'
#
loop_
_entity.id
_entity.type
_entity.pdbx_description
1 polymer ?
#
loop_
_entity_poly.entity_id
_entity_poly.type
_entity_poly.pdbx_seq_one_letter_code
_entity_poly.pdbx_strand_id
1 'polypeptide(L)'
;QVHSVQFMEFSEVENQDDFYSVGAGCVHTQDQQGVYVMYQEALRDLTELEAELLLVASHYIEKDKGHRKGSESKSGQDRGWAHADVDRFAVLCDMWTWEAALLENKRQLLDSYFEAYQHTLDPEERSALAQVMTDIMHRRPRFDLSHPYFIKAYQDECACLRLHLQLARGVLNQQIARQREYFQMLWRDDHLDNSNKFGLPLNIISQQLISINNSYPALQNVYLLEFHPSLGLAALIPTALEHVLCEAHHACRPTSASGLAELERRVLRLALDLWLTPSKPEAAYSTQLQKDLFSAKVMGDPFLVEEIGLLALKSAAEEGRARGQDSQVLLLEMFSKLLELLTIRHRLIELSLESAHLARLYKELAWEMGFEEFHLYLRPVHFEFASHRDKVDQAPPVFITSLLQDSGQVDRYSPPALALAISEVDDNHVGKFSFYTKEAILQLLFHSGVENMQVTLACQAVQKNALMVAIQQAYFYLTPPGGRPAGVKVSMHDREAESCHHHCRLEPAAPPFPLPFLPSFSPSPFFPLSIPFSFFLFPISLYSLLFLPSLLICE
;
A
#
# COMPACT_ATOMS: atom_id res chain seq x y z
N GLN A 1 -25.46 10.70 27.44
CA GLN A 1 -24.26 10.00 26.94
C GLN A 1 -23.50 9.57 28.17
N VAL A 2 -23.68 8.33 28.63
CA VAL A 2 -23.05 7.85 29.86
C VAL A 2 -21.64 7.40 29.49
N HIS A 3 -20.63 8.00 30.11
CA HIS A 3 -19.24 7.55 29.95
C HIS A 3 -19.12 6.12 30.49
N SER A 4 -18.51 5.22 29.72
CA SER A 4 -18.35 3.79 30.04
C SER A 4 -17.73 3.52 31.42
N VAL A 5 -17.01 4.49 31.99
CA VAL A 5 -16.39 4.40 33.31
C VAL A 5 -17.41 4.54 34.46
N GLN A 6 -18.50 5.29 34.27
CA GLN A 6 -19.58 5.38 35.27
C GLN A 6 -20.49 4.14 35.26
N PHE A 7 -20.36 3.25 34.26
CA PHE A 7 -21.21 2.08 34.10
C PHE A 7 -20.81 0.92 35.04
N MET A 8 -19.55 0.88 35.48
CA MET A 8 -19.01 -0.20 36.33
C MET A 8 -19.27 -0.02 37.84
N GLU A 9 -19.83 1.11 38.28
CA GLU A 9 -20.07 1.40 39.70
C GLU A 9 -21.44 0.93 40.20
N PHE A 10 -22.32 0.44 39.32
CA PHE A 10 -23.66 -0.01 39.69
C PHE A 10 -23.70 -1.52 39.92
N SER A 11 -23.94 -1.93 41.18
CA SER A 11 -24.12 -3.33 41.59
C SER A 11 -25.36 -4.03 41.01
N GLU A 12 -26.20 -3.30 40.27
CA GLU A 12 -27.44 -3.76 39.64
C GLU A 12 -27.30 -3.96 38.12
N VAL A 13 -26.11 -3.75 37.55
CA VAL A 13 -25.86 -3.99 36.12
C VAL A 13 -25.56 -5.47 35.93
N GLU A 14 -26.59 -6.22 35.53
CA GLU A 14 -26.42 -7.59 35.03
C GLU A 14 -25.58 -7.52 33.74
N ASN A 15 -24.49 -8.29 33.70
CA ASN A 15 -23.69 -8.44 32.49
C ASN A 15 -24.57 -9.12 31.41
N GLN A 16 -24.96 -8.36 30.39
CA GLN A 16 -25.75 -8.87 29.26
C GLN A 16 -24.89 -9.52 28.18
N ASP A 17 -23.58 -9.59 28.37
CA ASP A 17 -22.67 -10.18 27.40
C ASP A 17 -22.70 -11.70 27.48
N ASP A 18 -22.70 -12.35 26.32
CA ASP A 18 -22.53 -13.79 26.20
C ASP A 18 -21.06 -14.18 26.48
N PHE A 19 -20.86 -15.35 27.09
CA PHE A 19 -19.55 -15.90 27.38
C PHE A 19 -19.11 -16.88 26.30
N TYR A 20 -17.88 -16.73 25.82
CA TYR A 20 -17.31 -17.60 24.79
C TYR A 20 -16.18 -18.46 25.36
N SER A 21 -16.26 -19.77 25.17
CA SER A 21 -15.20 -20.72 25.53
C SER A 21 -14.86 -21.61 24.35
N VAL A 22 -13.64 -22.14 24.31
CA VAL A 22 -13.19 -23.05 23.25
C VAL A 22 -12.94 -24.43 23.85
N GLY A 23 -13.68 -25.43 23.37
CA GLY A 23 -13.58 -26.82 23.82
C GLY A 23 -13.44 -27.76 22.63
N ALA A 24 -12.40 -28.61 22.62
CA ALA A 24 -12.14 -29.57 21.53
C ALA A 24 -12.13 -28.93 20.11
N GLY A 25 -11.72 -27.67 19.99
CA GLY A 25 -11.70 -26.92 18.73
C GLY A 25 -13.04 -26.30 18.32
N CYS A 26 -14.09 -26.43 19.14
CA CYS A 26 -15.39 -25.80 18.93
C CYS A 26 -15.55 -24.57 19.83
N VAL A 27 -16.19 -23.52 19.32
CA VAL A 27 -16.60 -22.37 20.13
C VAL A 27 -17.93 -22.70 20.79
N HIS A 28 -17.99 -22.53 22.11
CA HIS A 28 -19.19 -22.65 22.90
C HIS A 28 -19.61 -21.27 23.42
N THR A 29 -20.83 -20.89 23.11
CA THR A 29 -21.46 -19.66 23.60
C THR A 29 -22.36 -20.01 24.78
N GLN A 30 -22.20 -19.31 25.89
CA GLN A 30 -23.07 -19.39 27.05
C GLN A 30 -23.77 -18.04 27.23
N ASP A 31 -25.06 -18.06 27.51
CA ASP A 31 -25.78 -16.86 27.90
C ASP A 31 -25.34 -16.36 29.29
N GLN A 32 -25.90 -15.23 29.73
CA GLN A 32 -25.69 -14.67 31.06
C GLN A 32 -26.02 -15.64 32.23
N GLN A 33 -26.79 -16.70 31.98
CA GLN A 33 -27.17 -17.72 32.96
C GLN A 33 -26.22 -18.94 32.94
N GLY A 34 -25.22 -18.93 32.06
CA GLY A 34 -24.28 -20.04 31.86
C GLY A 34 -24.85 -21.18 31.01
N VAL A 35 -25.99 -20.98 30.34
CA VAL A 35 -26.63 -21.98 29.48
C VAL A 35 -26.03 -21.90 28.09
N TYR A 36 -25.68 -23.05 27.51
CA TYR A 36 -25.20 -23.10 26.13
C TYR A 36 -26.30 -22.69 25.15
N VAL A 37 -26.01 -21.69 24.32
CA VAL A 37 -26.95 -21.14 23.33
C VAL A 37 -26.34 -21.16 21.93
N MET A 38 -27.21 -21.22 20.93
CA MET A 38 -26.86 -21.03 19.52
C MET A 38 -27.75 -19.93 18.96
N TYR A 39 -27.16 -18.97 18.26
CA TYR A 39 -27.91 -17.87 17.68
C TYR A 39 -28.84 -18.36 16.56
N GLN A 40 -30.07 -17.84 16.54
CA GLN A 40 -31.06 -18.20 15.52
C GLN A 40 -30.57 -17.88 14.11
N GLU A 41 -29.86 -16.77 13.92
CA GLU A 41 -29.27 -16.39 12.64
C GLU A 41 -28.23 -17.42 12.17
N ALA A 42 -27.39 -17.93 13.06
CA ALA A 42 -26.41 -18.97 12.70
C ALA A 42 -27.09 -20.28 12.24
N LEU A 43 -28.24 -20.64 12.83
CA LEU A 43 -29.05 -21.78 12.38
C LEU A 43 -29.69 -21.52 11.01
N ARG A 44 -30.15 -20.29 10.76
CA ARG A 44 -30.71 -19.90 9.46
C ARG A 44 -29.65 -19.96 8.37
N ASP A 45 -28.47 -19.38 8.63
CA ASP A 45 -27.34 -19.38 7.70
C ASP A 45 -26.87 -20.81 7.37
N LEU A 46 -26.88 -21.72 8.35
CA LEU A 46 -26.57 -23.13 8.12
C LEU A 46 -27.61 -23.78 7.19
N THR A 47 -28.90 -23.50 7.40
CA THR A 47 -29.99 -24.05 6.58
C THR A 47 -29.89 -23.55 5.13
N GLU A 48 -29.57 -22.27 4.94
CA GLU A 48 -29.35 -21.68 3.61
C GLU A 48 -28.12 -22.31 2.92
N LEU A 49 -27.02 -22.47 3.65
CA LEU A 49 -25.81 -23.11 3.17
C LEU A 49 -26.07 -24.57 2.76
N GLU A 50 -26.79 -25.34 3.56
CA GLU A 50 -27.16 -26.72 3.22
C GLU A 50 -27.91 -26.81 1.89
N ALA A 51 -28.85 -25.89 1.64
CA ALA A 51 -29.57 -25.84 0.37
C ALA A 51 -28.64 -25.54 -0.81
N GLU A 52 -27.71 -24.59 -0.66
CA GLU A 52 -26.72 -24.26 -1.69
C GLU A 52 -25.77 -25.43 -1.98
N LEU A 53 -25.22 -26.07 -0.94
CA LEU A 53 -24.30 -27.21 -1.09
C LEU A 53 -24.99 -28.38 -1.80
N LEU A 54 -26.27 -28.65 -1.49
CA LEU A 54 -27.06 -29.69 -2.15
C LEU A 54 -27.31 -29.38 -3.63
N LEU A 55 -27.52 -28.11 -3.99
CA LEU A 55 -27.66 -27.69 -5.39
C LEU A 55 -26.36 -27.92 -6.17
N VAL A 56 -25.22 -27.52 -5.60
CA VAL A 56 -23.89 -27.73 -6.21
C VAL A 56 -23.60 -29.23 -6.34
N ALA A 57 -23.79 -30.01 -5.28
CA ALA A 57 -23.58 -31.46 -5.31
C ALA A 57 -24.44 -32.13 -6.39
N SER A 58 -25.73 -31.77 -6.48
CA SER A 58 -26.65 -32.31 -7.47
C SER A 58 -26.20 -32.00 -8.90
N HIS A 59 -25.73 -30.77 -9.16
CA HIS A 59 -25.22 -30.38 -10.46
C HIS A 59 -24.05 -31.27 -10.92
N TYR A 60 -23.04 -31.47 -10.05
CA TYR A 60 -21.86 -32.26 -10.41
C TYR A 60 -22.16 -33.76 -10.53
N ILE A 61 -23.09 -34.29 -9.72
CA ILE A 61 -23.58 -35.67 -9.86
C ILE A 61 -24.26 -35.87 -11.22
N GLU A 62 -25.12 -34.94 -11.64
CA GLU A 62 -25.79 -35.03 -12.95
C GLU A 62 -24.84 -34.78 -14.12
N LYS A 63 -23.86 -33.88 -13.96
CA LYS A 63 -22.82 -33.63 -14.95
C LYS A 63 -22.04 -34.90 -15.27
N ASP A 64 -21.60 -35.67 -14.28
CA ASP A 64 -20.86 -36.93 -14.50
C ASP A 64 -21.72 -38.00 -15.19
N LYS A 65 -23.00 -38.12 -14.79
CA LYS A 65 -23.97 -39.02 -15.45
C LYS A 65 -24.20 -38.67 -16.92
N GLY A 66 -24.22 -37.37 -17.26
CA GLY A 66 -24.39 -36.88 -18.62
C GLY A 66 -23.21 -37.20 -19.54
N HIS A 67 -21.99 -37.10 -19.04
CA HIS A 67 -20.77 -37.43 -19.80
C HIS A 67 -20.67 -38.94 -20.09
N ARG A 68 -21.05 -39.80 -19.14
CA ARG A 68 -21.01 -41.27 -19.32
C ARG A 68 -22.07 -41.81 -20.29
N LYS A 69 -23.27 -41.20 -20.34
CA LYS A 69 -24.30 -41.57 -21.33
C LYS A 69 -23.87 -41.35 -22.80
N GLY A 70 -22.87 -40.50 -23.05
CA GLY A 70 -22.31 -40.28 -24.38
C GLY A 70 -21.25 -41.32 -24.80
N SER A 71 -20.74 -42.13 -23.86
CA SER A 71 -19.52 -42.92 -24.09
C SER A 71 -19.71 -44.43 -24.15
N GLU A 72 -20.89 -45.02 -23.91
CA GLU A 72 -21.05 -46.48 -24.07
C GLU A 72 -22.35 -46.93 -24.75
N SER A 73 -22.12 -47.55 -25.90
CA SER A 73 -22.61 -48.85 -26.39
C SER A 73 -24.08 -49.26 -26.21
N LYS A 74 -24.60 -49.80 -27.32
CA LYS A 74 -25.88 -50.48 -27.42
C LYS A 74 -25.89 -51.76 -26.57
N SER A 75 -26.55 -51.73 -25.41
CA SER A 75 -27.27 -52.89 -24.92
C SER A 75 -28.42 -52.45 -24.02
N GLY A 76 -29.64 -52.79 -24.44
CA GLY A 76 -30.82 -52.61 -23.63
C GLY A 76 -30.87 -53.71 -22.59
N GLN A 77 -30.87 -53.34 -21.31
CA GLN A 77 -31.45 -54.12 -20.22
C GLN A 77 -31.79 -53.18 -19.06
N ASP A 78 -33.06 -53.25 -18.67
CA ASP A 78 -33.67 -52.88 -17.39
C ASP A 78 -32.88 -51.95 -16.45
N ARG A 79 -33.09 -50.63 -16.55
CA ARG A 79 -32.51 -49.63 -15.64
C ARG A 79 -33.39 -49.47 -14.39
N GLY A 80 -33.44 -50.49 -13.55
CA GLY A 80 -34.05 -50.43 -12.23
C GLY A 80 -33.18 -49.65 -11.24
N TRP A 81 -33.66 -48.48 -10.80
CA TRP A 81 -33.40 -47.70 -9.55
C TRP A 81 -31.98 -47.56 -8.95
N ALA A 82 -30.95 -48.21 -9.48
CA ALA A 82 -29.56 -48.10 -9.06
C ALA A 82 -28.77 -47.32 -10.13
N HIS A 83 -28.94 -46.00 -10.13
CA HIS A 83 -28.03 -45.09 -10.84
C HIS A 83 -26.68 -45.02 -10.09
N ALA A 84 -25.91 -46.11 -10.12
CA ALA A 84 -24.80 -46.42 -9.23
C ALA A 84 -23.40 -46.23 -9.84
N ASP A 85 -23.18 -45.09 -10.50
CA ASP A 85 -21.87 -44.76 -11.07
C ASP A 85 -21.13 -43.64 -10.32
N VAL A 86 -21.86 -42.87 -9.49
CA VAL A 86 -21.32 -41.77 -8.68
C VAL A 86 -21.66 -42.02 -7.21
N ASP A 87 -20.64 -42.13 -6.37
CA ASP A 87 -20.80 -42.25 -4.92
C ASP A 87 -21.28 -40.90 -4.35
N ARG A 88 -22.58 -40.81 -4.07
CA ARG A 88 -23.21 -39.59 -3.56
C ARG A 88 -22.77 -39.27 -2.14
N PHE A 89 -22.44 -40.28 -1.34
CA PHE A 89 -21.94 -40.05 0.01
C PHE A 89 -20.54 -39.44 -0.04
N ALA A 90 -19.68 -39.92 -0.94
CA ALA A 90 -18.37 -39.31 -1.16
C ALA A 90 -18.49 -37.83 -1.57
N VAL A 91 -19.39 -37.50 -2.50
CA VAL A 91 -19.62 -36.10 -2.93
C VAL A 91 -20.07 -35.21 -1.76
N LEU A 92 -21.00 -35.69 -0.92
CA LEU A 92 -21.46 -34.95 0.26
C LEU A 92 -20.36 -34.79 1.31
N CYS A 93 -19.58 -35.86 1.56
CA CYS A 93 -18.44 -35.82 2.46
C CYS A 93 -17.38 -34.81 1.99
N ASP A 94 -17.03 -34.81 0.71
CA ASP A 94 -16.12 -33.83 0.12
C ASP A 94 -16.64 -32.41 0.34
N MET A 95 -17.94 -32.19 0.11
CA MET A 95 -18.56 -30.87 0.24
C MET A 95 -18.40 -30.29 1.65
N TRP A 96 -18.81 -31.06 2.66
CA TRP A 96 -18.69 -30.63 4.06
C TRP A 96 -17.24 -30.52 4.51
N THR A 97 -16.36 -31.39 4.03
CA THR A 97 -14.92 -31.32 4.35
C THR A 97 -14.31 -30.02 3.85
N TRP A 98 -14.61 -29.64 2.60
CA TRP A 98 -14.08 -28.42 2.01
C TRP A 98 -14.76 -27.14 2.52
N GLU A 99 -16.05 -27.18 2.86
CA GLU A 99 -16.73 -26.07 3.53
C GLU A 99 -16.15 -25.82 4.92
N ALA A 100 -15.94 -26.88 5.72
CA ALA A 100 -15.28 -26.77 7.01
C ALA A 100 -13.85 -26.20 6.88
N ALA A 101 -13.10 -26.64 5.87
CA ALA A 101 -11.77 -26.09 5.59
C ALA A 101 -11.84 -24.60 5.21
N LEU A 102 -12.82 -24.17 4.43
CA LEU A 102 -13.02 -22.76 4.08
C LEU A 102 -13.32 -21.91 5.32
N LEU A 103 -14.25 -22.37 6.16
CA LEU A 103 -14.62 -21.69 7.41
C LEU A 103 -13.43 -21.55 8.36
N GLU A 104 -12.58 -22.57 8.48
CA GLU A 104 -11.36 -22.49 9.28
C GLU A 104 -10.36 -21.45 8.73
N ASN A 105 -10.17 -21.40 7.40
CA ASN A 105 -9.31 -20.37 6.79
C ASN A 105 -9.88 -18.95 6.98
N LYS A 106 -11.20 -18.78 6.89
CA LYS A 106 -11.87 -17.51 7.20
C LYS A 106 -11.63 -17.11 8.66
N ARG A 107 -11.88 -18.04 9.59
CA ARG A 107 -11.70 -17.81 11.04
C ARG A 107 -10.29 -17.31 11.33
N GLN A 108 -9.26 -17.96 10.80
CA GLN A 108 -7.87 -17.57 11.03
C GLN A 108 -7.54 -16.15 10.56
N LEU A 109 -8.16 -15.70 9.45
CA LEU A 109 -8.01 -14.35 8.91
C LEU A 109 -8.83 -13.32 9.71
N LEU A 110 -10.06 -13.68 10.07
CA LEU A 110 -10.92 -12.87 10.93
C LEU A 110 -10.26 -12.62 12.28
N ASP A 111 -9.66 -13.65 12.88
CA ASP A 111 -8.96 -13.54 14.16
C ASP A 111 -7.86 -12.46 14.11
N SER A 112 -7.10 -12.37 13.00
CA SER A 112 -6.07 -11.34 12.82
C SER A 112 -6.64 -9.92 12.69
N TYR A 113 -7.77 -9.75 12.01
CA TYR A 113 -8.44 -8.44 11.91
C TYR A 113 -9.19 -8.07 13.19
N PHE A 114 -9.71 -9.05 13.91
CA PHE A 114 -10.39 -8.86 15.18
C PHE A 114 -9.42 -8.39 16.26
N GLU A 115 -8.21 -8.96 16.34
CA GLU A 115 -7.17 -8.46 17.23
C GLU A 115 -6.79 -7.01 16.88
N ALA A 116 -6.67 -6.66 15.59
CA ALA A 116 -6.46 -5.26 15.17
C ALA A 116 -7.63 -4.34 15.58
N TYR A 117 -8.87 -4.82 15.44
CA TYR A 117 -10.08 -4.09 15.86
C TYR A 117 -10.09 -3.78 17.36
N GLN A 118 -9.61 -4.70 18.19
CA GLN A 118 -9.52 -4.50 19.65
C GLN A 118 -8.49 -3.42 20.05
N HIS A 119 -7.47 -3.19 19.23
CA HIS A 119 -6.49 -2.12 19.46
C HIS A 119 -6.91 -0.76 18.90
N THR A 120 -7.96 -0.70 18.08
CA THR A 120 -8.36 0.51 17.36
C THR A 120 -9.30 1.35 18.23
N LEU A 121 -8.97 2.64 18.39
CA LEU A 121 -9.77 3.59 19.16
C LEU A 121 -10.65 4.47 18.27
N ASP A 122 -10.20 4.75 17.05
CA ASP A 122 -10.92 5.63 16.12
C ASP A 122 -12.19 4.95 15.56
N PRO A 123 -13.36 5.62 15.62
CA PRO A 123 -14.61 5.03 15.14
C PRO A 123 -14.63 4.73 13.63
N GLU A 124 -13.99 5.54 12.80
CA GLU A 124 -13.98 5.35 11.34
C GLU A 124 -13.11 4.15 10.97
N GLU A 125 -11.91 4.06 11.56
CA GLU A 125 -11.02 2.90 11.40
C GLU A 125 -11.67 1.61 11.92
N ARG A 126 -12.36 1.67 13.07
CA ARG A 126 -13.14 0.53 13.60
C ARG A 126 -14.24 0.09 12.64
N SER A 127 -14.98 1.04 12.07
CA SER A 127 -16.03 0.74 11.09
C SER A 127 -15.44 0.11 9.83
N ALA A 128 -14.29 0.60 9.35
CA ALA A 128 -13.61 0.03 8.19
C ALA A 128 -13.14 -1.41 8.45
N LEU A 129 -12.57 -1.69 9.63
CA LEU A 129 -12.22 -3.06 10.02
C LEU A 129 -13.44 -3.97 10.15
N ALA A 130 -14.55 -3.47 10.69
CA ALA A 130 -15.80 -4.22 10.79
C ALA A 130 -16.35 -4.59 9.40
N GLN A 131 -16.24 -3.68 8.42
CA GLN A 131 -16.60 -3.97 7.04
C GLN A 131 -15.72 -5.10 6.46
N VAL A 132 -14.40 -5.01 6.63
CA VAL A 132 -13.46 -6.05 6.18
C VAL A 132 -13.80 -7.42 6.78
N MET A 133 -14.07 -7.48 8.09
CA MET A 133 -14.49 -8.72 8.74
C MET A 133 -15.80 -9.25 8.16
N THR A 134 -16.77 -8.37 7.90
CA THR A 134 -18.06 -8.74 7.29
C THR A 134 -17.89 -9.29 5.88
N ASP A 135 -17.02 -8.69 5.07
CA ASP A 135 -16.73 -9.14 3.70
C ASP A 135 -16.07 -10.53 3.70
N ILE A 136 -15.12 -10.76 4.63
CA ILE A 136 -14.51 -12.08 4.83
C ILE A 136 -15.57 -13.11 5.27
N MET A 137 -16.45 -12.75 6.21
CA MET A 137 -17.55 -13.61 6.65
C MET A 137 -18.49 -13.96 5.50
N HIS A 138 -18.77 -13.02 4.60
CA HIS A 138 -19.68 -13.23 3.46
C HIS A 138 -19.06 -14.00 2.29
N ARG A 139 -17.72 -14.03 2.16
CA ARG A 139 -17.02 -14.63 1.01
C ARG A 139 -17.43 -16.09 0.73
N ARG A 140 -17.78 -16.44 -0.51
CA ARG A 140 -18.14 -17.82 -0.92
C ARG A 140 -17.21 -18.37 -2.00
N PRO A 141 -17.13 -19.71 -2.16
CA PRO A 141 -16.46 -20.32 -3.30
C PRO A 141 -16.99 -19.82 -4.64
N ARG A 142 -16.08 -19.32 -5.49
CA ARG A 142 -16.40 -18.94 -6.87
C ARG A 142 -16.44 -20.18 -7.75
N PHE A 143 -17.59 -20.86 -7.77
CA PHE A 143 -17.78 -22.07 -8.58
C PHE A 143 -17.69 -21.77 -10.07
N ASP A 144 -16.86 -22.54 -10.76
CA ASP A 144 -16.80 -22.57 -12.22
C ASP A 144 -17.33 -23.92 -12.71
N LEU A 145 -18.54 -23.89 -13.26
CA LEU A 145 -19.24 -25.08 -13.72
C LEU A 145 -18.58 -25.73 -14.94
N SER A 146 -17.59 -25.09 -15.57
CA SER A 146 -16.79 -25.73 -16.63
C SER A 146 -15.86 -26.82 -16.07
N HIS A 147 -15.34 -26.63 -14.85
CA HIS A 147 -14.42 -27.58 -14.21
C HIS A 147 -15.06 -28.95 -13.97
N PRO A 148 -14.27 -30.04 -13.97
CA PRO A 148 -14.79 -31.38 -13.76
C PRO A 148 -15.41 -31.56 -12.38
N TYR A 149 -14.93 -30.84 -11.37
CA TYR A 149 -15.38 -30.98 -9.98
C TYR A 149 -15.27 -29.66 -9.20
N PHE A 150 -16.13 -29.47 -8.19
CA PHE A 150 -16.24 -28.23 -7.41
C PHE A 150 -15.06 -28.00 -6.45
N ILE A 151 -14.31 -29.05 -6.07
CA ILE A 151 -13.18 -28.95 -5.14
C ILE A 151 -12.18 -27.86 -5.55
N LYS A 152 -11.98 -27.68 -6.86
CA LYS A 152 -11.05 -26.67 -7.39
C LYS A 152 -11.41 -25.25 -6.91
N ALA A 153 -12.70 -24.90 -6.88
CA ALA A 153 -13.16 -23.60 -6.40
C ALA A 153 -12.82 -23.38 -4.91
N TYR A 154 -13.04 -24.41 -4.08
CA TYR A 154 -12.65 -24.39 -2.67
C TYR A 154 -11.14 -24.27 -2.47
N GLN A 155 -10.36 -25.05 -3.24
CA GLN A 155 -8.90 -24.99 -3.17
C GLN A 155 -8.36 -23.60 -3.50
N ASP A 156 -8.93 -22.96 -4.52
CA ASP A 156 -8.51 -21.64 -4.97
C ASP A 156 -8.92 -20.54 -3.96
N GLU A 157 -10.13 -20.58 -3.40
CA GLU A 157 -10.52 -19.66 -2.33
C GLU A 157 -9.67 -19.84 -1.06
N CYS A 158 -9.48 -21.08 -0.60
CA CYS A 158 -8.65 -21.36 0.57
C CYS A 158 -7.19 -20.96 0.33
N ALA A 159 -6.69 -21.01 -0.92
CA ALA A 159 -5.37 -20.49 -1.24
C ALA A 159 -5.33 -18.97 -1.15
N CYS A 160 -6.34 -18.25 -1.64
CA CYS A 160 -6.43 -16.79 -1.53
C CYS A 160 -6.48 -16.36 -0.06
N LEU A 161 -7.36 -16.95 0.75
CA LEU A 161 -7.49 -16.63 2.18
C LEU A 161 -6.17 -16.85 2.93
N ARG A 162 -5.43 -17.94 2.66
CA ARG A 162 -4.14 -18.21 3.30
C ARG A 162 -3.06 -17.21 2.89
N LEU A 163 -3.02 -16.79 1.63
CA LEU A 163 -2.06 -15.78 1.18
C LEU A 163 -2.38 -14.41 1.80
N HIS A 164 -3.65 -14.03 1.84
CA HIS A 164 -4.11 -12.81 2.50
C HIS A 164 -3.78 -12.84 4.00
N LEU A 165 -4.00 -13.97 4.67
CA LEU A 165 -3.62 -14.18 6.07
C LEU A 165 -2.12 -13.95 6.30
N GLN A 166 -1.27 -14.56 5.47
CA GLN A 166 0.19 -14.42 5.61
C GLN A 166 0.63 -12.97 5.42
N LEU A 167 0.07 -12.28 4.43
CA LEU A 167 0.35 -10.87 4.19
C LEU A 167 -0.12 -10.00 5.36
N ALA A 168 -1.38 -10.12 5.77
CA ALA A 168 -1.95 -9.34 6.87
C ALA A 168 -1.18 -9.56 8.18
N ARG A 169 -0.92 -10.81 8.55
CA ARG A 169 -0.10 -11.13 9.73
C ARG A 169 1.30 -10.56 9.62
N GLY A 170 1.94 -10.65 8.46
CA GLY A 170 3.27 -10.08 8.22
C GLY A 170 3.32 -8.58 8.47
N VAL A 171 2.34 -7.84 7.93
CA VAL A 171 2.22 -6.39 8.09
C VAL A 171 1.95 -6.01 9.55
N LEU A 172 0.92 -6.59 10.17
CA LEU A 172 0.48 -6.23 11.51
C LEU A 172 1.53 -6.58 12.58
N ASN A 173 2.17 -7.74 12.46
CA ASN A 173 3.25 -8.12 13.37
C ASN A 173 4.47 -7.20 13.24
N GLN A 174 4.80 -6.72 12.04
CA GLN A 174 5.87 -5.74 11.88
C GLN A 174 5.50 -4.39 12.47
N GLN A 175 4.24 -3.95 12.37
CA GLN A 175 3.76 -2.73 13.01
C GLN A 175 3.88 -2.81 14.54
N ILE A 176 3.43 -3.91 15.14
CA ILE A 176 3.58 -4.18 16.59
C ILE A 176 5.06 -4.08 16.99
N ALA A 177 5.94 -4.77 16.27
CA ALA A 177 7.37 -4.78 16.56
C ALA A 177 8.01 -3.37 16.47
N ARG A 178 7.69 -2.60 15.43
CA ARG A 178 8.22 -1.24 15.25
C ARG A 178 7.71 -0.27 16.33
N GLN A 179 6.44 -0.40 16.72
CA GLN A 179 5.92 0.42 17.82
C GLN A 179 6.62 0.08 19.13
N ARG A 180 6.82 -1.21 19.44
CA ARG A 180 7.58 -1.64 20.62
C ARG A 180 9.00 -1.09 20.64
N GLU A 181 9.71 -1.15 19.52
CA GLU A 181 11.06 -0.58 19.37
C GLU A 181 11.06 0.93 19.67
N TYR A 182 10.06 1.66 19.15
CA TYR A 182 9.89 3.08 19.43
C TYR A 182 9.59 3.36 20.92
N PHE A 183 8.69 2.59 21.55
CA PHE A 183 8.41 2.71 22.98
C PHE A 183 9.63 2.41 23.85
N GLN A 184 10.40 1.37 23.52
CA GLN A 184 11.65 1.05 24.21
C GLN A 184 12.66 2.18 24.10
N MET A 185 12.71 2.87 22.97
CA MET A 185 13.55 4.04 22.77
C MET A 185 13.12 5.23 23.62
N LEU A 186 11.82 5.49 23.74
CA LEU A 186 11.28 6.56 24.59
C LEU A 186 11.51 6.31 26.09
N TRP A 187 11.50 5.05 26.54
CA TRP A 187 11.57 4.69 27.95
C TRP A 187 12.95 4.13 28.37
N ARG A 188 14.05 4.54 27.70
CA ARG A 188 15.42 4.15 28.09
C ARG A 188 15.79 4.71 29.47
N ASP A 189 16.51 3.90 30.26
CA ASP A 189 16.88 4.23 31.64
C ASP A 189 17.75 5.50 31.77
N ASP A 190 18.50 5.84 30.72
CA ASP A 190 19.45 6.97 30.69
C ASP A 190 18.79 8.37 30.73
N HIS A 191 17.47 8.46 30.53
CA HIS A 191 16.73 9.73 30.42
C HIS A 191 15.63 9.93 31.50
N LEU A 192 15.59 9.08 32.53
CA LEU A 192 14.53 9.07 33.55
C LEU A 192 14.70 10.12 34.66
N ASP A 193 14.84 11.40 34.32
CA ASP A 193 14.51 12.45 35.28
C ASP A 193 12.98 12.56 35.39
N ASN A 194 12.44 12.51 36.62
CA ASN A 194 10.98 12.49 36.85
C ASN A 194 10.23 13.70 36.27
N SER A 195 10.93 14.80 35.94
CA SER A 195 10.35 15.99 35.29
C SER A 195 10.09 15.81 33.79
N ASN A 196 10.75 14.88 33.11
CA ASN A 196 10.70 14.73 31.64
C ASN A 196 9.70 13.67 31.16
N LYS A 197 8.82 13.18 32.05
CA LYS A 197 7.80 12.15 31.73
C LYS A 197 6.46 12.73 31.27
N PHE A 198 6.27 14.04 31.43
CA PHE A 198 5.01 14.70 31.09
C PHE A 198 4.84 14.75 29.56
N GLY A 199 3.67 14.30 29.07
CA GLY A 199 3.35 14.28 27.64
C GLY A 199 3.84 13.04 26.87
N LEU A 200 4.63 12.16 27.50
CA LEU A 200 5.02 10.88 26.89
C LEU A 200 3.89 9.83 27.01
N PRO A 201 3.75 8.92 26.03
CA PRO A 201 2.79 7.83 26.13
C PRO A 201 3.20 6.87 27.24
N LEU A 202 2.22 6.35 28.00
CA LEU A 202 2.45 5.49 29.17
C LEU A 202 3.41 4.33 28.86
N ASN A 203 4.32 4.03 29.81
CA ASN A 203 5.25 2.93 29.65
C ASN A 203 4.51 1.58 29.61
N ILE A 204 4.99 0.68 28.75
CA ILE A 204 4.44 -0.67 28.62
C ILE A 204 4.94 -1.51 29.78
N ILE A 205 4.01 -2.05 30.57
CA ILE A 205 4.33 -2.94 31.69
C ILE A 205 4.61 -4.35 31.14
N SER A 206 5.88 -4.64 30.90
CA SER A 206 6.35 -5.90 30.31
C SER A 206 6.36 -7.09 31.28
N GLN A 207 5.24 -7.35 31.96
CA GLN A 207 5.14 -8.44 32.96
C GLN A 207 4.66 -9.75 32.35
N GLN A 208 3.45 -9.76 31.78
CA GLN A 208 2.81 -10.97 31.26
C GLN A 208 2.25 -10.71 29.87
N LEU A 209 2.64 -11.57 28.93
CA LEU A 209 2.06 -11.63 27.60
C LEU A 209 0.72 -12.35 27.66
N ILE A 210 -0.27 -11.75 27.00
CA ILE A 210 -1.62 -12.28 26.84
C ILE A 210 -1.92 -12.50 25.36
N SER A 211 -2.73 -13.51 25.09
CA SER A 211 -3.42 -13.67 23.80
C SER A 211 -4.77 -12.98 23.95
N ILE A 212 -5.12 -12.09 23.03
CA ILE A 212 -6.42 -11.42 23.08
C ILE A 212 -7.53 -12.37 22.58
N ASN A 213 -7.16 -13.36 21.78
CA ASN A 213 -8.07 -14.41 21.32
C ASN A 213 -8.07 -15.62 22.27
N ASN A 214 -9.26 -16.19 22.52
CA ASN A 214 -9.49 -17.33 23.42
C ASN A 214 -8.98 -18.67 22.87
N SER A 215 -8.69 -18.77 21.57
CA SER A 215 -8.25 -20.02 20.93
C SER A 215 -6.74 -20.10 20.77
N TYR A 216 -6.17 -19.22 19.95
CA TYR A 216 -4.75 -19.11 19.66
C TYR A 216 -4.45 -17.67 19.22
N PRO A 217 -3.31 -17.08 19.60
CA PRO A 217 -2.96 -15.73 19.17
C PRO A 217 -2.81 -15.70 17.65
N ALA A 218 -3.56 -14.81 17.00
CA ALA A 218 -3.51 -14.64 15.55
C ALA A 218 -2.37 -13.71 15.12
N LEU A 219 -2.05 -12.71 15.96
CA LEU A 219 -0.88 -11.84 15.88
C LEU A 219 0.11 -12.15 17.01
N GLN A 220 1.14 -11.33 17.17
CA GLN A 220 2.05 -11.42 18.31
C GLN A 220 1.28 -11.20 19.62
N ASN A 221 1.60 -12.00 20.64
CA ASN A 221 1.09 -11.76 21.99
C ASN A 221 1.44 -10.35 22.46
N VAL A 222 0.50 -9.71 23.15
CA VAL A 222 0.62 -8.34 23.66
C VAL A 222 0.63 -8.33 25.19
N TYR A 223 1.13 -7.27 25.80
CA TYR A 223 0.98 -7.08 27.25
C TYR A 223 -0.44 -6.59 27.59
N LEU A 224 -0.91 -6.85 28.82
CA LEU A 224 -2.29 -6.59 29.24
C LEU A 224 -2.80 -5.15 28.97
N LEU A 225 -1.92 -4.16 29.04
CA LEU A 225 -2.23 -2.73 28.83
C LEU A 225 -1.49 -2.15 27.62
N GLU A 226 -1.04 -3.01 26.70
CA GLU A 226 -0.38 -2.61 25.47
C GLU A 226 -1.41 -2.36 24.37
N PHE A 227 -1.37 -1.17 23.78
CA PHE A 227 -2.26 -0.77 22.70
C PHE A 227 -1.45 -0.34 21.48
N HIS A 228 -1.90 -0.77 20.30
CA HIS A 228 -1.26 -0.45 19.03
C HIS A 228 -2.22 0.26 18.08
N PRO A 229 -2.40 1.58 18.20
CA PRO A 229 -3.39 2.32 17.39
C PRO A 229 -3.17 2.21 15.88
N SER A 230 -1.93 2.02 15.42
CA SER A 230 -1.64 1.89 13.97
C SER A 230 -2.29 0.66 13.33
N LEU A 231 -2.71 -0.33 14.13
CA LEU A 231 -3.43 -1.50 13.62
C LEU A 231 -4.80 -1.13 13.06
N GLY A 232 -5.36 0.04 13.40
CA GLY A 232 -6.56 0.59 12.76
C GLY A 232 -6.43 0.73 11.25
N LEU A 233 -5.21 0.95 10.75
CA LEU A 233 -4.90 1.06 9.32
C LEU A 233 -4.94 -0.29 8.59
N ALA A 234 -5.18 -1.42 9.28
CA ALA A 234 -5.20 -2.74 8.64
C ALA A 234 -6.28 -2.87 7.55
N ALA A 235 -7.35 -2.06 7.62
CA ALA A 235 -8.39 -2.02 6.59
C ALA A 235 -7.89 -1.52 5.22
N LEU A 236 -6.75 -0.83 5.19
CA LEU A 236 -6.13 -0.39 3.93
C LEU A 236 -5.52 -1.55 3.13
N ILE A 237 -5.17 -2.66 3.78
CA ILE A 237 -4.59 -3.85 3.12
C ILE A 237 -5.56 -4.43 2.07
N PRO A 238 -6.79 -4.83 2.42
CA PRO A 238 -7.73 -5.36 1.44
C PRO A 238 -8.13 -4.29 0.41
N THR A 239 -8.27 -3.02 0.82
CA THR A 239 -8.59 -1.92 -0.09
C THR A 239 -7.53 -1.78 -1.20
N ALA A 240 -6.24 -1.80 -0.82
CA ALA A 240 -5.14 -1.75 -1.78
C ALA A 240 -5.09 -2.98 -2.70
N LEU A 241 -5.35 -4.17 -2.14
CA LEU A 241 -5.41 -5.41 -2.92
C LEU A 241 -6.56 -5.41 -3.92
N GLU A 242 -7.73 -4.87 -3.53
CA GLU A 242 -8.90 -4.74 -4.41
C GLU A 242 -8.61 -3.80 -5.57
N HIS A 243 -7.98 -2.64 -5.32
CA HIS A 243 -7.57 -1.74 -6.39
C HIS A 243 -6.62 -2.42 -7.40
N VAL A 244 -5.61 -3.15 -6.91
CA VAL A 244 -4.69 -3.89 -7.80
C VAL A 244 -5.42 -4.99 -8.55
N LEU A 245 -6.37 -5.69 -7.90
CA LEU A 245 -7.16 -6.73 -8.53
C LEU A 245 -8.07 -6.15 -9.63
N CYS A 246 -8.68 -4.97 -9.42
CA CYS A 246 -9.47 -4.27 -10.42
C CYS A 246 -8.64 -3.92 -11.67
N GLU A 247 -7.46 -3.34 -11.47
CA GLU A 247 -6.55 -3.02 -12.59
C GLU A 247 -6.08 -4.29 -13.32
N ALA A 248 -5.69 -5.32 -12.57
CA ALA A 248 -5.31 -6.61 -13.14
C ALA A 248 -6.48 -7.27 -13.90
N HIS A 249 -7.71 -7.11 -13.41
CA HIS A 249 -8.91 -7.61 -14.07
C HIS A 249 -9.16 -6.87 -15.40
N HIS A 250 -8.98 -5.55 -15.44
CA HIS A 250 -9.10 -4.77 -16.67
C HIS A 250 -8.04 -5.14 -17.72
N ALA A 251 -6.81 -5.43 -17.28
CA ALA A 251 -5.72 -5.83 -18.16
C ALA A 251 -5.86 -7.28 -18.66
N CYS A 252 -6.14 -8.24 -17.77
CA CYS A 252 -6.17 -9.67 -18.10
C CYS A 252 -7.52 -10.19 -18.60
N ARG A 253 -8.63 -9.50 -18.29
CA ARG A 253 -10.01 -9.84 -18.67
C ARG A 253 -10.36 -11.33 -18.50
N PRO A 254 -10.29 -11.88 -17.27
CA PRO A 254 -10.66 -13.26 -17.03
C PRO A 254 -12.13 -13.51 -17.42
N THR A 255 -12.39 -14.59 -18.16
CA THR A 255 -13.73 -14.93 -18.66
C THR A 255 -14.51 -15.89 -17.77
N SER A 256 -13.84 -16.51 -16.78
CA SER A 256 -14.43 -17.49 -15.89
C SER A 256 -14.17 -17.16 -14.41
N ALA A 257 -15.02 -17.70 -13.54
CA ALA A 257 -14.90 -17.58 -12.09
C ALA A 257 -13.55 -18.15 -11.58
N SER A 258 -13.08 -19.25 -12.19
CA SER A 258 -11.77 -19.82 -11.85
C SER A 258 -10.60 -18.96 -12.33
N GLY A 259 -10.73 -18.31 -13.50
CA GLY A 259 -9.74 -17.35 -13.98
C GLY A 259 -9.62 -16.13 -13.06
N LEU A 260 -10.74 -15.66 -12.51
CA LEU A 260 -10.75 -14.58 -11.53
C LEU A 260 -10.07 -14.98 -10.21
N ALA A 261 -10.37 -16.17 -9.70
CA ALA A 261 -9.75 -16.69 -8.49
C ALA A 261 -8.23 -16.90 -8.66
N GLU A 262 -7.80 -17.39 -9.83
CA GLU A 262 -6.39 -17.51 -10.17
C GLU A 262 -5.68 -16.15 -10.22
N LEU A 263 -6.33 -15.13 -10.80
CA LEU A 263 -5.80 -13.78 -10.88
C LEU A 263 -5.60 -13.19 -9.48
N GLU A 264 -6.60 -13.29 -8.61
CA GLU A 264 -6.50 -12.83 -7.22
C GLU A 264 -5.37 -13.55 -6.47
N ARG A 265 -5.27 -14.88 -6.63
CA ARG A 265 -4.19 -15.66 -6.03
C ARG A 265 -2.80 -15.20 -6.48
N ARG A 266 -2.65 -14.80 -7.75
CA ARG A 266 -1.39 -14.26 -8.28
C ARG A 266 -1.08 -12.87 -7.72
N VAL A 267 -2.08 -12.00 -7.64
CA VAL A 267 -1.95 -10.66 -7.03
C VAL A 267 -1.52 -10.78 -5.57
N LEU A 268 -2.20 -11.63 -4.79
CA LEU A 268 -1.86 -11.88 -3.38
C LEU A 268 -0.45 -12.46 -3.22
N ARG A 269 -0.05 -13.41 -4.07
CA ARG A 269 1.30 -13.97 -4.03
C ARG A 269 2.36 -12.92 -4.34
N LEU A 270 2.14 -12.10 -5.36
CA LEU A 270 3.06 -11.01 -5.72
C LEU A 270 3.16 -9.96 -4.60
N ALA A 271 2.04 -9.59 -3.97
CA ALA A 271 2.03 -8.69 -2.82
C ALA A 271 2.82 -9.28 -1.63
N LEU A 272 2.65 -10.58 -1.35
CA LEU A 272 3.39 -11.29 -0.31
C LEU A 272 4.89 -11.36 -0.62
N ASP A 273 5.28 -11.69 -1.85
CA ASP A 273 6.68 -11.78 -2.26
C ASP A 273 7.37 -10.41 -2.14
N LEU A 274 6.69 -9.33 -2.56
CA LEU A 274 7.18 -7.95 -2.38
C LEU A 274 7.32 -7.56 -0.90
N TRP A 275 6.41 -8.03 -0.04
CA TRP A 275 6.49 -7.79 1.39
C TRP A 275 7.66 -8.54 2.05
N LEU A 276 7.88 -9.80 1.67
CA LEU A 276 8.96 -10.64 2.21
C LEU A 276 10.33 -10.23 1.68
N THR A 277 10.39 -9.68 0.47
CA THR A 277 11.62 -9.20 -0.18
C THR A 277 11.50 -7.71 -0.52
N PRO A 278 11.46 -6.83 0.50
CA PRO A 278 11.22 -5.42 0.27
C PRO A 278 12.36 -4.83 -0.56
N SER A 279 12.02 -4.30 -1.75
CA SER A 279 12.94 -3.46 -2.49
C SER A 279 13.30 -2.24 -1.65
N LYS A 280 14.56 -1.83 -1.65
CA LYS A 280 15.00 -0.59 -1.00
C LYS A 280 15.07 0.52 -2.05
N PRO A 281 13.98 1.27 -2.31
CA PRO A 281 13.99 2.37 -3.28
C PRO A 281 15.03 3.45 -2.92
N GLU A 282 15.37 3.59 -1.64
CA GLU A 282 16.46 4.44 -1.14
C GLU A 282 17.81 4.14 -1.82
N ALA A 283 18.07 2.89 -2.18
CA ALA A 283 19.30 2.47 -2.82
C ALA A 283 19.45 3.01 -4.25
N ALA A 284 18.37 3.50 -4.86
CA ALA A 284 18.41 4.16 -6.16
C ALA A 284 19.04 5.56 -6.09
N TYR A 285 19.10 6.17 -4.90
CA TYR A 285 19.70 7.47 -4.67
C TYR A 285 21.19 7.37 -4.32
N SER A 286 21.91 8.48 -4.48
CA SER A 286 23.34 8.56 -4.14
C SER A 286 23.60 8.24 -2.66
N THR A 287 24.79 7.73 -2.35
CA THR A 287 25.19 7.41 -0.95
C THR A 287 25.15 8.64 -0.04
N GLN A 288 25.40 9.83 -0.60
CA GLN A 288 25.28 11.09 0.13
C GLN A 288 23.81 11.37 0.52
N LEU A 289 22.87 11.24 -0.41
CA LEU A 289 21.44 11.43 -0.11
C LEU A 289 20.89 10.36 0.85
N GLN A 290 21.35 9.11 0.73
CA GLN A 290 21.04 8.05 1.71
C GLN A 290 21.43 8.47 3.13
N LYS A 291 22.60 9.10 3.28
CA LYS A 291 23.09 9.58 4.57
C LYS A 291 22.36 10.85 5.03
N ASP A 292 22.14 11.80 4.14
CA ASP A 292 21.65 13.13 4.49
C ASP A 292 20.13 13.21 4.66
N LEU A 293 19.36 12.46 3.87
CA LEU A 293 17.89 12.48 3.93
C LEU A 293 17.33 11.26 4.65
N PHE A 294 17.71 10.05 4.21
CA PHE A 294 17.05 8.80 4.63
C PHE A 294 17.52 8.28 6.00
N SER A 295 18.73 8.63 6.43
CA SER A 295 19.25 8.23 7.75
C SER A 295 18.35 8.69 8.91
N ALA A 296 17.90 7.75 9.73
CA ALA A 296 17.14 8.02 10.95
C ALA A 296 18.04 8.34 12.17
N LYS A 297 19.37 8.46 12.00
CA LYS A 297 20.32 8.53 13.12
C LYS A 297 20.06 9.65 14.13
N VAL A 298 19.72 10.84 13.65
CA VAL A 298 19.46 12.01 14.52
C VAL A 298 17.96 12.28 14.60
N MET A 299 17.30 12.45 13.45
CA MET A 299 15.86 12.75 13.38
C MET A 299 14.94 11.59 13.79
N GLY A 300 15.47 10.38 13.98
CA GLY A 300 14.72 9.22 14.46
C GLY A 300 14.76 9.05 15.98
N ASP A 301 15.62 9.79 16.69
CA ASP A 301 15.67 9.78 18.16
C ASP A 301 14.95 11.03 18.70
N PRO A 302 13.78 10.86 19.37
CA PRO A 302 13.00 11.98 19.90
C PRO A 302 13.77 12.89 20.85
N PHE A 303 14.72 12.35 21.64
CA PHE A 303 15.49 13.13 22.59
C PHE A 303 16.56 13.99 21.90
N LEU A 304 17.17 13.49 20.83
CA LEU A 304 18.08 14.30 20.03
C LEU A 304 17.35 15.44 19.32
N VAL A 305 16.11 15.19 18.87
CA VAL A 305 15.25 16.21 18.26
C VAL A 305 14.87 17.28 19.29
N GLU A 306 14.51 16.89 20.51
CA GLU A 306 14.27 17.81 21.63
C GLU A 306 15.50 18.65 21.95
N GLU A 307 16.68 18.03 22.07
CA GLU A 307 17.93 18.71 22.34
C GLU A 307 18.26 19.76 21.26
N ILE A 308 18.06 19.43 19.99
CA ILE A 308 18.22 20.37 18.87
C ILE A 308 17.25 21.54 19.01
N GLY A 309 15.98 21.29 19.32
CA GLY A 309 14.99 22.35 19.56
C GLY A 309 15.39 23.30 20.68
N LEU A 310 15.88 22.75 21.80
CA LEU A 310 16.36 23.53 22.94
C LEU A 310 17.64 24.32 22.63
N LEU A 311 18.58 23.74 21.87
CA LEU A 311 19.77 24.44 21.40
C LEU A 311 19.39 25.59 20.47
N ALA A 312 18.48 25.35 19.52
CA ALA A 312 18.01 26.36 18.60
C ALA A 312 17.32 27.52 19.34
N LEU A 313 16.51 27.20 20.37
CA LEU A 313 15.87 28.18 21.23
C LEU A 313 16.89 29.05 21.99
N LYS A 314 17.92 28.43 22.58
CA LYS A 314 18.98 29.15 23.30
C LYS A 314 19.74 30.10 22.38
N SER A 315 20.14 29.64 21.20
CA SER A 315 20.83 30.49 20.22
C SER A 315 19.97 31.67 19.76
N ALA A 316 18.68 31.45 19.50
CA ALA A 316 17.76 32.54 19.13
C ALA A 316 17.53 33.55 20.26
N ALA A 317 17.50 33.09 21.52
CA ALA A 317 17.36 33.95 22.70
C ALA A 317 18.66 34.72 23.04
N GLU A 318 19.83 34.23 22.62
CA GLU A 318 21.10 34.97 22.75
C GLU A 318 21.23 36.08 21.70
N GLU A 319 20.71 35.86 20.48
CA GLU A 319 20.71 36.85 19.39
C GLU A 319 19.67 37.96 19.59
N GLY A 320 18.46 37.61 20.05
CA GLY A 320 17.41 38.56 20.41
C GLY A 320 17.38 38.82 21.91
N ARG A 321 17.64 40.06 22.38
CA ARG A 321 17.44 40.46 23.80
C ARG A 321 15.95 40.50 24.19
N ALA A 322 15.24 39.38 24.03
CA ALA A 322 13.81 39.24 24.19
C ALA A 322 13.44 39.21 25.69
N ARG A 323 12.61 40.16 26.13
CA ARG A 323 12.06 40.21 27.49
C ARG A 323 10.72 39.48 27.53
N GLY A 324 10.57 38.50 28.43
CA GLY A 324 9.29 38.01 28.98
C GLY A 324 8.23 37.54 28.00
N GLN A 325 7.42 38.45 27.45
CA GLN A 325 6.38 38.10 26.45
C GLN A 325 6.99 37.66 25.12
N ASP A 326 8.11 38.26 24.72
CA ASP A 326 8.82 37.91 23.48
C ASP A 326 9.41 36.49 23.53
N SER A 327 9.71 35.97 24.72
CA SER A 327 10.29 34.62 24.85
C SER A 327 9.27 33.49 24.63
N GLN A 328 8.00 33.71 24.94
CA GLN A 328 6.95 32.71 24.66
C GLN A 328 6.63 32.62 23.16
N VAL A 329 6.62 33.77 22.47
CA VAL A 329 6.42 33.83 21.01
C VAL A 329 7.60 33.16 20.29
N LEU A 330 8.83 33.47 20.70
CA LEU A 330 10.04 32.87 20.14
C LEU A 330 10.09 31.35 20.39
N LEU A 331 9.63 30.88 21.54
CA LEU A 331 9.48 29.45 21.83
C LEU A 331 8.50 28.78 20.87
N LEU A 332 7.30 29.35 20.69
CA LEU A 332 6.29 28.80 19.79
C LEU A 332 6.78 28.79 18.34
N GLU A 333 7.45 29.85 17.90
CA GLU A 333 8.02 29.94 16.54
C GLU A 333 9.06 28.85 16.29
N MET A 334 10.00 28.65 17.22
CA MET A 334 11.04 27.65 17.07
C MET A 334 10.49 26.21 17.07
N PHE A 335 9.52 25.91 17.93
CA PHE A 335 8.85 24.60 17.91
C PHE A 335 8.02 24.39 16.65
N SER A 336 7.36 25.44 16.15
CA SER A 336 6.62 25.37 14.88
C SER A 336 7.56 25.07 13.70
N LYS A 337 8.71 25.74 13.62
CA LYS A 337 9.74 25.47 12.60
C LYS A 337 10.30 24.05 12.70
N LEU A 338 10.52 23.55 13.93
CA LEU A 338 11.01 22.19 14.14
C LEU A 338 9.99 21.13 13.69
N LEU A 339 8.72 21.31 14.06
CA LEU A 339 7.62 20.42 13.62
C LEU A 339 7.43 20.46 12.11
N GLU A 340 7.52 21.65 11.52
CA GLU A 340 7.46 21.82 10.07
C GLU A 340 8.63 21.11 9.38
N LEU A 341 9.86 21.28 9.87
CA LEU A 341 11.04 20.63 9.31
C LEU A 341 10.94 19.09 9.38
N LEU A 342 10.46 18.54 10.51
CA LEU A 342 10.19 17.11 10.67
C LEU A 342 9.15 16.62 9.65
N THR A 343 8.07 17.38 9.49
CA THR A 343 6.98 17.06 8.56
C THR A 343 7.46 17.11 7.11
N ILE A 344 8.20 18.15 6.72
CA ILE A 344 8.77 18.28 5.38
C ILE A 344 9.74 17.14 5.10
N ARG A 345 10.63 16.80 6.04
CA ARG A 345 11.55 15.66 5.87
C ARG A 345 10.78 14.36 5.61
N HIS A 346 9.76 14.09 6.42
CA HIS A 346 8.96 12.88 6.27
C HIS A 346 8.26 12.82 4.91
N ARG A 347 7.60 13.91 4.50
CA ARG A 347 6.95 14.00 3.17
C ARG A 347 7.94 13.93 2.03
N LEU A 348 9.14 14.51 2.17
CA LEU A 348 10.17 14.44 1.16
C LEU A 348 10.70 13.02 0.97
N ILE A 349 10.86 12.26 2.07
CA ILE A 349 11.19 10.84 2.00
C ILE A 349 10.09 10.09 1.25
N GLU A 350 8.82 10.23 1.64
CA GLU A 350 7.69 9.57 0.96
C GLU A 350 7.68 9.85 -0.55
N LEU A 351 7.71 11.12 -0.94
CA LEU A 351 7.70 11.51 -2.35
C LEU A 351 8.94 11.02 -3.10
N SER A 352 10.10 10.94 -2.46
CA SER A 352 11.32 10.40 -3.07
C SER A 352 11.21 8.90 -3.32
N LEU A 353 10.69 8.14 -2.35
CA LEU A 353 10.49 6.70 -2.52
C LEU A 353 9.46 6.40 -3.63
N GLU A 354 8.36 7.15 -3.66
CA GLU A 354 7.36 7.07 -4.75
C GLU A 354 7.98 7.43 -6.11
N SER A 355 8.80 8.49 -6.16
CA SER A 355 9.48 8.91 -7.39
C SER A 355 10.47 7.85 -7.89
N ALA A 356 11.17 7.15 -6.99
CA ALA A 356 12.06 6.05 -7.37
C ALA A 356 11.29 4.88 -7.99
N HIS A 357 10.12 4.53 -7.45
CA HIS A 357 9.25 3.51 -8.04
C HIS A 357 8.71 3.93 -9.42
N LEU A 358 8.22 5.16 -9.55
CA LEU A 358 7.74 5.70 -10.82
C LEU A 358 8.87 5.81 -11.85
N ALA A 359 10.05 6.27 -11.46
CA ALA A 359 11.20 6.34 -12.35
C ALA A 359 11.59 4.95 -12.89
N ARG A 360 11.56 3.91 -12.05
CA ARG A 360 11.80 2.52 -12.51
C ARG A 360 10.75 2.08 -13.53
N LEU A 361 9.47 2.28 -13.24
CA LEU A 361 8.37 1.95 -14.15
C LEU A 361 8.47 2.72 -15.48
N TYR A 362 8.82 4.01 -15.41
CA TYR A 362 9.03 4.84 -16.59
C TYR A 362 10.16 4.29 -17.46
N LYS A 363 11.28 3.88 -16.86
CA LYS A 363 12.41 3.27 -17.60
C LYS A 363 12.01 1.97 -18.28
N GLU A 364 11.30 1.10 -17.58
CA GLU A 364 10.79 -0.16 -18.15
C GLU A 364 9.86 0.10 -19.34
N LEU A 365 8.92 1.03 -19.22
CA LEU A 365 8.02 1.42 -20.32
C LEU A 365 8.75 2.09 -21.49
N ALA A 366 9.72 2.97 -21.19
CA ALA A 366 10.54 3.61 -22.21
C ALA A 366 11.30 2.56 -23.03
N TRP A 367 11.87 1.56 -22.37
CA TRP A 367 12.55 0.45 -23.03
C TRP A 367 11.61 -0.38 -23.91
N GLU A 368 10.39 -0.69 -23.43
CA GLU A 368 9.39 -1.40 -24.23
C GLU A 368 8.97 -0.60 -25.49
N MET A 369 8.95 0.72 -25.40
CA MET A 369 8.67 1.63 -26.51
C MET A 369 9.88 1.88 -27.43
N GLY A 370 11.06 1.32 -27.13
CA GLY A 370 12.28 1.47 -27.93
C GLY A 370 13.06 2.77 -27.65
N PHE A 371 12.80 3.43 -26.52
CA PHE A 371 13.52 4.61 -26.08
C PHE A 371 14.63 4.27 -25.06
N GLU A 372 15.73 5.02 -25.10
CA GLU A 372 16.84 4.89 -24.15
C GLU A 372 16.57 5.68 -22.84
N GLU A 373 17.32 5.39 -21.76
CA GLU A 373 17.03 5.95 -20.42
C GLU A 373 17.26 7.47 -20.29
N PHE A 374 17.96 8.10 -21.23
CA PHE A 374 18.38 9.50 -21.10
C PHE A 374 17.21 10.50 -21.13
N HIS A 375 16.01 10.09 -21.57
CA HIS A 375 14.82 10.95 -21.59
C HIS A 375 14.28 11.34 -20.21
N LEU A 376 14.74 10.66 -19.16
CA LEU A 376 14.33 10.95 -17.79
C LEU A 376 15.10 12.13 -17.19
N TYR A 377 16.26 12.49 -17.74
CA TYR A 377 17.19 13.40 -17.08
C TYR A 377 17.50 14.61 -17.96
N LEU A 378 17.50 15.79 -17.33
CA LEU A 378 18.01 17.00 -17.92
C LEU A 378 19.36 17.33 -17.28
N ARG A 379 20.35 17.65 -18.13
CA ARG A 379 21.63 18.17 -17.65
C ARG A 379 21.52 19.70 -17.53
N PRO A 380 21.66 20.29 -16.33
CA PRO A 380 21.81 21.73 -16.23
C PRO A 380 23.13 22.15 -16.90
N VAL A 381 23.03 23.06 -17.88
CA VAL A 381 24.19 23.63 -18.58
C VAL A 381 24.21 25.11 -18.29
N HIS A 382 25.27 25.60 -17.64
CA HIS A 382 25.43 27.03 -17.43
C HIS A 382 25.52 27.75 -18.77
N PHE A 383 24.83 28.89 -18.86
CA PHE A 383 24.75 29.70 -20.08
C PHE A 383 26.14 30.09 -20.64
N GLU A 384 27.14 30.16 -19.77
CA GLU A 384 28.54 30.46 -20.10
C GLU A 384 29.21 29.37 -20.96
N PHE A 385 28.69 28.13 -20.95
CA PHE A 385 29.17 27.03 -21.79
C PHE A 385 28.44 26.94 -23.13
N ALA A 386 27.39 27.74 -23.35
CA ALA A 386 26.70 27.82 -24.63
C ALA A 386 27.55 28.61 -25.64
N SER A 387 28.46 27.93 -26.34
CA SER A 387 29.17 28.52 -27.47
C SER A 387 28.22 28.75 -28.64
N HIS A 388 28.14 29.99 -29.14
CA HIS A 388 27.40 30.32 -30.34
C HIS A 388 28.03 29.57 -31.53
N ARG A 389 27.35 28.56 -32.08
CA ARG A 389 27.82 27.89 -33.30
C ARG A 389 27.50 28.79 -34.50
N ASP A 390 28.52 29.48 -35.02
CA ASP A 390 28.42 30.41 -36.16
C ASP A 390 28.08 29.78 -37.53
N LYS A 391 27.59 28.53 -37.55
CA LYS A 391 27.11 27.86 -38.77
C LYS A 391 25.89 27.01 -38.45
N VAL A 392 24.72 27.65 -38.43
CA VAL A 392 23.42 26.95 -38.43
C VAL A 392 22.92 26.94 -39.87
N ASP A 393 23.52 26.08 -40.71
CA ASP A 393 23.04 25.83 -42.08
C ASP A 393 21.82 24.87 -42.10
N GLN A 394 21.38 24.37 -40.94
CA GLN A 394 20.20 23.53 -40.80
C GLN A 394 19.20 24.20 -39.86
N ALA A 395 17.97 24.40 -40.36
CA ALA A 395 16.87 24.89 -39.54
C ALA A 395 16.71 24.01 -38.29
N PRO A 396 16.43 24.60 -37.11
CA PRO A 396 16.26 23.82 -35.90
C PRO A 396 15.16 22.77 -36.14
N PRO A 397 15.37 21.51 -35.71
CA PRO A 397 14.40 20.46 -35.91
C PRO A 397 13.07 20.87 -35.27
N VAL A 398 12.01 20.90 -36.07
CA VAL A 398 10.67 21.37 -35.67
C VAL A 398 9.99 20.40 -34.70
N PHE A 399 10.44 19.14 -34.67
CA PHE A 399 9.88 18.08 -33.84
C PHE A 399 10.98 17.34 -33.05
N ILE A 400 10.69 16.94 -31.81
CA ILE A 400 11.58 16.11 -30.99
C ILE A 400 11.92 14.78 -31.68
N THR A 401 11.00 14.23 -32.48
CA THR A 401 11.22 12.99 -33.23
C THR A 401 12.27 13.14 -34.35
N SER A 402 12.48 14.34 -34.88
CA SER A 402 13.56 14.62 -35.85
C SER A 402 14.96 14.66 -35.22
N LEU A 403 15.07 14.92 -33.91
CA LEU A 403 16.35 14.84 -33.17
C LEU A 403 16.79 13.39 -32.92
N LEU A 404 15.85 12.44 -32.90
CA LEU A 404 16.13 11.03 -32.63
C LEU A 404 16.82 10.31 -33.79
N GLN A 405 16.63 10.77 -35.03
CA GLN A 405 17.28 10.20 -36.22
C GLN A 405 18.76 10.62 -36.32
N ASP A 406 19.13 11.77 -35.73
CA ASP A 406 20.49 12.30 -35.76
C ASP A 406 21.17 12.07 -34.41
N SER A 407 21.51 10.79 -34.17
CA SER A 407 21.94 10.23 -32.87
C SER A 407 23.15 10.89 -32.21
N GLY A 408 23.88 11.75 -32.95
CA GLY A 408 25.06 12.48 -32.48
C GLY A 408 24.79 13.90 -31.98
N GLN A 409 23.56 14.42 -32.10
CA GLN A 409 23.21 15.79 -31.69
C GLN A 409 22.59 15.89 -30.29
N VAL A 410 22.13 14.79 -29.69
CA VAL A 410 21.45 14.76 -28.39
C VAL A 410 22.42 14.37 -27.27
N ASP A 411 22.56 15.20 -26.24
CA ASP A 411 23.35 14.88 -25.04
C ASP A 411 22.70 13.72 -24.29
N ARG A 412 23.32 12.53 -24.34
CA ARG A 412 22.84 11.32 -23.68
C ARG A 412 23.32 11.29 -22.25
N TYR A 413 22.72 12.11 -21.41
CA TYR A 413 22.99 12.13 -19.98
C TYR A 413 22.16 11.07 -19.26
N SER A 414 22.84 10.15 -18.56
CA SER A 414 22.20 9.23 -17.62
C SER A 414 23.05 9.17 -16.34
N PRO A 415 22.58 9.74 -15.22
CA PRO A 415 23.31 9.68 -13.96
C PRO A 415 23.30 8.25 -13.40
N PRO A 416 24.37 7.84 -12.68
CA PRO A 416 24.47 6.51 -12.10
C PRO A 416 23.50 6.28 -10.93
N ALA A 417 22.93 7.35 -10.37
CA ALA A 417 21.96 7.32 -9.29
C ALA A 417 20.89 8.39 -9.51
N LEU A 418 19.71 8.20 -8.93
CA LEU A 418 18.67 9.22 -8.88
C LEU A 418 19.13 10.42 -8.04
N ALA A 419 18.81 11.61 -8.54
CA ALA A 419 18.95 12.86 -7.81
C ALA A 419 17.56 13.34 -7.38
N LEU A 420 17.51 14.26 -6.40
CA LEU A 420 16.28 14.95 -6.05
C LEU A 420 15.91 15.94 -7.16
N ALA A 421 14.62 16.18 -7.38
CA ALA A 421 14.15 17.10 -8.41
C ALA A 421 14.78 18.50 -8.33
N ILE A 422 15.10 18.97 -7.11
CA ILE A 422 15.70 20.28 -6.90
C ILE A 422 17.06 20.45 -7.60
N SER A 423 17.81 19.36 -7.83
CA SER A 423 19.10 19.46 -8.52
C SER A 423 18.96 19.82 -10.00
N GLU A 424 17.78 19.67 -10.61
CA GLU A 424 17.53 20.14 -11.97
C GLU A 424 17.38 21.68 -12.03
N VAL A 425 17.01 22.30 -10.90
CA VAL A 425 16.71 23.74 -10.81
C VAL A 425 17.84 24.52 -10.17
N ASP A 426 18.50 23.95 -9.15
CA ASP A 426 19.62 24.56 -8.45
C ASP A 426 20.63 23.50 -7.96
N ASP A 427 21.84 23.55 -8.51
CA ASP A 427 22.93 22.65 -8.16
C ASP A 427 23.58 22.99 -6.79
N ASN A 428 23.38 24.20 -6.22
CA ASN A 428 24.32 24.68 -5.19
C ASN A 428 23.77 25.31 -3.92
N HIS A 429 22.52 25.81 -3.84
CA HIS A 429 22.07 26.57 -2.67
C HIS A 429 20.87 25.93 -1.95
N VAL A 430 19.78 25.67 -2.66
CA VAL A 430 18.52 25.16 -2.09
C VAL A 430 18.59 23.65 -1.85
N GLY A 431 19.26 22.90 -2.72
CA GLY A 431 19.35 21.44 -2.65
C GLY A 431 20.38 20.88 -1.66
N LYS A 432 21.13 21.73 -0.94
CA LYS A 432 22.15 21.31 0.03
C LYS A 432 21.58 21.33 1.45
N PHE A 433 21.23 20.16 1.96
CA PHE A 433 20.77 19.97 3.33
C PHE A 433 21.27 18.63 3.87
N SER A 434 21.32 18.49 5.20
CA SER A 434 21.64 17.23 5.85
C SER A 434 20.92 17.09 7.18
N PHE A 435 20.29 15.94 7.39
CA PHE A 435 19.69 15.50 8.65
C PHE A 435 20.59 14.53 9.42
N TYR A 436 21.87 14.41 9.03
CA TYR A 436 22.79 13.45 9.61
C TYR A 436 23.49 13.95 10.88
N THR A 437 23.67 15.27 11.04
CA THR A 437 24.32 15.87 12.21
C THR A 437 23.44 16.95 12.85
N LYS A 438 23.63 17.18 14.15
CA LYS A 438 22.90 18.19 14.91
C LYS A 438 23.12 19.59 14.33
N GLU A 439 24.36 19.89 13.96
CA GLU A 439 24.78 21.20 13.44
C GLU A 439 24.11 21.51 12.09
N ALA A 440 23.98 20.52 11.21
CA ALA A 440 23.32 20.69 9.93
C ALA A 440 21.81 20.94 10.11
N ILE A 441 21.18 20.25 11.06
CA ILE A 441 19.75 20.47 11.37
C ILE A 441 19.54 21.85 11.99
N LEU A 442 20.43 22.29 12.88
CA LEU A 442 20.39 23.66 13.43
C LEU A 442 20.49 24.69 12.30
N GLN A 443 21.38 24.50 11.32
CA GLN A 443 21.46 25.38 10.15
C GLN A 443 20.18 25.41 9.32
N LEU A 444 19.41 24.32 9.27
CA LEU A 444 18.11 24.29 8.57
C LEU A 444 17.00 25.00 9.34
N LEU A 445 17.07 25.02 10.67
CA LEU A 445 16.12 25.75 11.52
C LEU A 445 16.35 27.26 11.50
N PHE A 446 17.58 27.68 11.24
CA PHE A 446 17.96 29.08 11.08
C PHE A 446 17.97 29.49 9.59
N HIS A 447 18.05 30.80 9.35
CA HIS A 447 18.03 31.38 8.00
C HIS A 447 16.79 30.97 7.20
N SER A 448 16.87 30.93 5.87
CA SER A 448 15.78 30.50 4.99
C SER A 448 15.74 28.97 4.78
N GLY A 449 16.23 28.19 5.75
CA GLY A 449 16.41 26.74 5.62
C GLY A 449 15.09 25.98 5.50
N VAL A 450 14.08 26.35 6.31
CA VAL A 450 12.74 25.75 6.25
C VAL A 450 12.07 26.08 4.91
N GLU A 451 12.16 27.33 4.45
CA GLU A 451 11.62 27.75 3.16
C GLU A 451 12.32 27.03 1.99
N ASN A 452 13.64 26.84 2.05
CA ASN A 452 14.38 26.07 1.05
C ASN A 452 13.92 24.59 1.02
N MET A 453 13.62 24.01 2.18
CA MET A 453 13.08 22.65 2.27
C MET A 453 11.65 22.55 1.71
N GLN A 454 10.81 23.58 1.90
CA GLN A 454 9.49 23.65 1.25
C GLN A 454 9.61 23.68 -0.28
N VAL A 455 10.54 24.48 -0.82
CA VAL A 455 10.82 24.54 -2.27
C VAL A 455 11.30 23.17 -2.78
N THR A 456 12.21 22.53 -2.06
CA THR A 456 12.68 21.17 -2.39
C THR A 456 11.54 20.16 -2.44
N LEU A 457 10.63 20.20 -1.46
CA LEU A 457 9.45 19.34 -1.40
C LEU A 457 8.52 19.60 -2.60
N ALA A 458 8.27 20.87 -2.92
CA ALA A 458 7.43 21.25 -4.06
C ALA A 458 8.02 20.76 -5.39
N CYS A 459 9.33 20.93 -5.60
CA CYS A 459 10.02 20.39 -6.78
C CYS A 459 9.86 18.86 -6.87
N GLN A 460 10.05 18.14 -5.77
CA GLN A 460 9.91 16.68 -5.75
C GLN A 460 8.48 16.23 -6.05
N ALA A 461 7.47 16.95 -5.52
CA ALA A 461 6.07 16.68 -5.79
C ALA A 461 5.73 16.88 -7.28
N VAL A 462 6.26 17.93 -7.91
CA VAL A 462 6.09 18.19 -9.34
C VAL A 462 6.72 17.09 -10.17
N GLN A 463 7.96 16.69 -9.88
CA GLN A 463 8.65 15.61 -10.60
C GLN A 463 7.87 14.29 -10.48
N LYS A 464 7.45 13.92 -9.27
CA LYS A 464 6.63 12.72 -9.05
C LYS A 464 5.35 12.75 -9.89
N ASN A 465 4.62 13.86 -9.86
CA ASN A 465 3.36 13.99 -10.59
C ASN A 465 3.59 13.97 -12.11
N ALA A 466 4.68 14.56 -12.61
CA ALA A 466 5.05 14.47 -14.02
C ALA A 466 5.34 13.02 -14.45
N LEU A 467 6.07 12.26 -13.63
CA LEU A 467 6.32 10.83 -13.89
C LEU A 467 5.03 10.02 -13.91
N MET A 468 4.15 10.24 -12.95
CA MET A 468 2.86 9.56 -12.88
C MET A 468 2.02 9.82 -14.13
N VAL A 469 1.92 11.09 -14.57
CA VAL A 469 1.19 11.45 -15.79
C VAL A 469 1.82 10.82 -17.02
N ALA A 470 3.16 10.83 -17.13
CA ALA A 470 3.86 10.23 -18.27
C ALA A 470 3.61 8.73 -18.38
N ILE A 471 3.65 8.01 -17.24
CA ILE A 471 3.35 6.57 -17.17
C ILE A 471 1.89 6.30 -17.57
N GLN A 472 0.94 7.04 -17.00
CA GLN A 472 -0.48 6.89 -17.33
C GLN A 472 -0.75 7.14 -18.81
N GLN A 473 -0.13 8.17 -19.38
CA GLN A 473 -0.24 8.48 -20.79
C GLN A 473 0.34 7.35 -21.65
N ALA A 474 1.54 6.85 -21.34
CA ALA A 474 2.15 5.74 -22.06
C ALA A 474 1.26 4.49 -22.01
N TYR A 475 0.72 4.15 -20.84
CA TYR A 475 -0.15 2.99 -20.67
C TYR A 475 -1.45 3.08 -21.48
N PHE A 476 -2.04 4.29 -21.56
CA PHE A 476 -3.22 4.53 -22.38
C PHE A 476 -2.96 4.24 -23.87
N TYR A 477 -1.77 4.57 -24.38
CA TYR A 477 -1.40 4.30 -25.78
C TYR A 477 -0.94 2.86 -26.04
N LEU A 478 -0.34 2.19 -25.04
CA LEU A 478 0.12 0.81 -25.15
C LEU A 478 -1.01 -0.23 -25.07
N THR A 479 -2.16 0.13 -24.49
CA THR A 479 -3.32 -0.76 -24.43
C THR A 479 -3.99 -0.84 -25.81
N PRO A 480 -3.95 -1.97 -26.54
CA PRO A 480 -4.66 -2.04 -27.82
C PRO A 480 -6.16 -1.86 -27.58
N PRO A 481 -6.85 -1.02 -28.37
CA PRO A 481 -8.29 -0.87 -28.25
C PRO A 481 -8.93 -2.24 -28.55
N GLY A 482 -9.50 -2.84 -27.50
CA GLY A 482 -10.22 -4.09 -27.61
C GLY A 482 -11.32 -4.00 -28.67
N GLY A 483 -11.17 -4.79 -29.73
CA GLY A 483 -12.21 -5.27 -30.64
C GLY A 483 -13.28 -4.27 -31.11
N ARG A 484 -13.07 -3.69 -32.29
CA ARG A 484 -14.14 -3.45 -33.27
C ARG A 484 -13.71 -3.91 -34.67
N PRO A 485 -14.66 -4.41 -35.50
CA PRO A 485 -14.36 -5.32 -36.59
C PRO A 485 -13.93 -4.61 -37.88
N ALA A 486 -13.03 -5.31 -38.60
CA ALA A 486 -12.73 -5.21 -40.02
C ALA A 486 -12.31 -3.85 -40.59
N GLY A 487 -11.06 -3.77 -41.07
CA GLY A 487 -10.77 -2.77 -42.08
C GLY A 487 -9.36 -2.63 -42.63
N VAL A 488 -8.30 -3.27 -42.13
CA VAL A 488 -7.02 -3.32 -42.89
C VAL A 488 -6.27 -4.62 -42.58
N LYS A 489 -6.21 -5.52 -43.57
CA LYS A 489 -5.31 -6.68 -43.55
C LYS A 489 -3.88 -6.19 -43.78
N VAL A 490 -2.95 -6.51 -42.88
CA VAL A 490 -1.58 -6.81 -43.28
C VAL A 490 -1.21 -8.14 -42.62
N SER A 491 -1.05 -9.14 -43.47
CA SER A 491 -0.69 -10.51 -43.17
C SER A 491 0.77 -10.59 -42.71
N MET A 492 1.03 -11.26 -41.59
CA MET A 492 2.34 -11.81 -41.25
C MET A 492 2.13 -13.30 -40.97
N HIS A 493 2.51 -14.15 -41.94
CA HIS A 493 2.70 -15.59 -41.72
C HIS A 493 4.17 -15.93 -41.95
N ASP A 494 4.68 -16.72 -41.00
CA ASP A 494 5.74 -17.72 -41.05
C ASP A 494 7.18 -17.31 -41.42
N ARG A 495 8.11 -17.50 -40.47
CA ARG A 495 8.90 -18.76 -40.43
C ARG A 495 9.82 -18.88 -39.21
N GLU A 496 9.93 -20.13 -38.77
CA GLU A 496 10.87 -20.67 -37.78
C GLU A 496 12.32 -20.77 -38.30
N ALA A 497 13.23 -20.78 -37.32
CA ALA A 497 14.48 -21.56 -37.22
C ALA A 497 15.77 -21.20 -38.02
N GLU A 498 16.87 -21.30 -37.25
CA GLU A 498 18.29 -21.54 -37.60
C GLU A 498 19.27 -20.35 -37.81
N SER A 499 20.07 -20.13 -36.76
CA SER A 499 21.53 -19.97 -36.69
C SER A 499 22.33 -19.73 -37.98
N CYS A 500 23.01 -18.58 -38.10
CA CYS A 500 24.48 -18.44 -38.23
C CYS A 500 24.89 -17.03 -38.73
N HIS A 501 26.04 -16.57 -38.25
CA HIS A 501 26.70 -15.30 -38.55
C HIS A 501 26.83 -14.97 -40.06
N HIS A 502 26.45 -13.74 -40.46
CA HIS A 502 27.35 -12.72 -41.01
C HIS A 502 26.61 -11.44 -41.47
N HIS A 503 27.32 -10.31 -41.39
CA HIS A 503 26.92 -8.95 -41.76
C HIS A 503 26.22 -8.82 -43.12
N CYS A 504 25.08 -8.13 -43.16
CA CYS A 504 24.74 -7.17 -44.21
C CYS A 504 23.67 -6.17 -43.75
N ARG A 505 23.87 -4.90 -44.15
CA ARG A 505 22.98 -3.74 -43.97
C ARG A 505 21.54 -4.04 -44.41
N LEU A 506 20.56 -3.61 -43.62
CA LEU A 506 19.18 -3.38 -44.04
C LEU A 506 18.74 -2.01 -43.51
N GLU A 507 18.14 -1.21 -44.38
CA GLU A 507 17.60 0.13 -44.12
C GLU A 507 16.49 0.10 -43.05
N PRO A 508 16.31 1.19 -42.28
CA PRO A 508 15.25 1.25 -41.28
C PRO A 508 13.87 1.43 -41.92
N ALA A 509 12.92 0.64 -41.41
CA ALA A 509 11.50 0.78 -41.64
C ALA A 509 10.96 2.14 -41.12
N ALA A 510 9.84 2.56 -41.70
CA ALA A 510 9.13 3.85 -41.59
C ALA A 510 9.05 4.52 -40.19
N PRO A 511 8.93 5.86 -40.13
CA PRO A 511 9.11 6.67 -38.92
C PRO A 511 7.96 6.53 -37.90
N PRO A 512 8.22 6.76 -36.59
CA PRO A 512 7.18 6.87 -35.58
C PRO A 512 6.39 8.19 -35.71
N PHE A 513 5.05 8.09 -35.56
CA PHE A 513 4.12 9.22 -35.62
C PHE A 513 4.20 10.11 -34.36
N PRO A 514 3.90 11.42 -34.47
CA PRO A 514 4.14 12.40 -33.41
C PRO A 514 3.14 12.30 -32.24
N LEU A 515 3.66 12.36 -31.02
CA LEU A 515 2.87 12.73 -29.84
C LEU A 515 2.57 14.24 -29.88
N PRO A 516 1.33 14.70 -29.59
CA PRO A 516 1.04 16.13 -29.53
C PRO A 516 1.65 16.75 -28.27
N PHE A 517 2.33 17.89 -28.46
CA PHE A 517 2.92 18.71 -27.40
C PHE A 517 1.85 19.31 -26.48
N LEU A 518 2.17 19.33 -25.17
CA LEU A 518 1.57 20.21 -24.17
C LEU A 518 1.76 21.68 -24.60
N PRO A 519 0.73 22.54 -24.54
CA PRO A 519 0.89 23.95 -24.86
C PRO A 519 1.73 24.67 -23.78
N SER A 520 2.57 25.58 -24.25
CA SER A 520 3.42 26.47 -23.47
C SER A 520 2.60 27.32 -22.49
N PHE A 521 2.86 27.18 -21.19
CA PHE A 521 2.32 28.06 -20.17
C PHE A 521 3.23 29.27 -19.96
N SER A 522 2.75 30.46 -20.34
CA SER A 522 3.30 31.74 -19.92
C SER A 522 2.90 32.06 -18.47
N PRO A 523 3.75 32.67 -17.64
CA PRO A 523 3.39 33.06 -16.29
C PRO A 523 2.69 34.42 -16.31
N SER A 524 1.42 34.50 -15.93
CA SER A 524 0.80 35.76 -15.48
C SER A 524 -0.41 35.47 -14.56
N PRO A 525 -0.80 36.43 -13.70
CA PRO A 525 -1.15 36.17 -12.31
C PRO A 525 -2.64 35.90 -12.07
N PHE A 526 -2.92 35.19 -10.97
CA PHE A 526 -4.18 35.13 -10.22
C PHE A 526 -5.47 35.52 -10.96
N PHE A 527 -6.34 34.55 -11.28
CA PHE A 527 -7.78 34.66 -11.02
C PHE A 527 -8.40 33.26 -10.75
N PRO A 528 -9.43 33.18 -9.90
CA PRO A 528 -9.93 31.96 -9.30
C PRO A 528 -11.04 31.37 -10.17
N LEU A 529 -11.03 30.05 -10.39
CA LEU A 529 -12.21 29.34 -10.84
C LEU A 529 -12.43 28.07 -10.01
N SER A 530 -13.40 28.20 -9.13
CA SER A 530 -14.20 27.14 -8.52
C SER A 530 -14.82 26.25 -9.61
N ILE A 531 -14.83 24.93 -9.39
CA ILE A 531 -15.85 23.90 -9.75
C ILE A 531 -15.23 22.50 -9.45
N PRO A 532 -16.02 21.55 -8.90
CA PRO A 532 -16.00 21.20 -7.49
C PRO A 532 -14.84 20.27 -7.08
N PHE A 533 -14.10 20.68 -6.05
CA PHE A 533 -13.26 19.79 -5.25
C PHE A 533 -14.17 18.92 -4.38
N SER A 534 -14.31 17.65 -4.71
CA SER A 534 -14.87 16.63 -3.82
C SER A 534 -14.17 15.32 -4.15
N PHE A 535 -13.63 14.67 -3.12
CA PHE A 535 -12.81 13.44 -3.19
C PHE A 535 -11.38 13.66 -3.70
N PHE A 536 -10.50 14.15 -2.83
CA PHE A 536 -9.07 13.81 -2.72
C PHE A 536 -8.42 14.85 -1.78
N LEU A 537 -8.76 14.75 -0.50
CA LEU A 537 -8.05 15.43 0.58
C LEU A 537 -7.78 14.38 1.66
N PHE A 538 -6.49 14.14 1.88
CA PHE A 538 -5.86 13.53 3.06
C PHE A 538 -6.11 12.03 3.32
N PRO A 539 -5.02 11.33 3.70
CA PRO A 539 -4.85 11.07 5.12
C PRO A 539 -3.74 11.96 5.69
N ILE A 540 -4.12 12.75 6.68
CA ILE A 540 -3.19 13.21 7.71
C ILE A 540 -2.72 11.92 8.36
N SER A 541 -1.41 11.64 8.33
CA SER A 541 -0.89 10.59 9.18
C SER A 541 -1.13 11.04 10.63
N LEU A 542 -2.01 10.30 11.32
CA LEU A 542 -2.42 10.51 12.71
C LEU A 542 -1.24 10.50 13.72
N TYR A 543 -0.03 10.18 13.28
CA TYR A 543 1.19 10.34 14.08
C TYR A 543 1.53 11.80 14.39
N SER A 544 1.10 12.76 13.57
CA SER A 544 1.38 14.20 13.80
C SER A 544 0.38 14.90 14.72
N LEU A 545 -0.73 14.25 15.11
CA LEU A 545 -1.77 14.84 15.95
C LEU A 545 -1.74 14.38 17.42
N LEU A 546 -0.80 13.50 17.79
CA LEU A 546 -0.62 13.08 19.19
C LEU A 546 0.15 14.08 20.08
N PHE A 547 0.46 15.28 19.57
CA PHE A 547 1.21 16.33 20.31
C PHE A 547 0.39 17.55 20.75
N LEU A 548 -0.95 17.49 20.74
CA LEU A 548 -1.79 18.57 21.27
C LEU A 548 -2.78 18.07 22.33
N PRO A 549 -2.33 18.01 23.61
CA PRO A 549 -3.25 18.32 24.69
C PRO A 549 -2.57 19.27 25.69
N SER A 550 -2.46 20.57 25.38
CA SER A 550 -2.18 21.56 26.44
C SER A 550 -2.59 23.02 26.21
N LEU A 551 -3.19 23.42 25.09
CA LEU A 551 -3.47 24.85 24.83
C LEU A 551 -4.93 25.31 24.92
N LEU A 552 -5.84 24.47 25.42
CA LEU A 552 -7.26 24.84 25.58
C LEU A 552 -7.84 24.41 26.94
N ILE A 553 -7.18 24.75 28.05
CA ILE A 553 -7.86 24.94 29.34
C ILE A 553 -7.16 26.09 30.09
N CYS A 554 -7.54 27.32 29.76
CA CYS A 554 -7.45 28.48 30.62
C CYS A 554 -8.66 29.37 30.31
N GLU A 555 -9.81 28.97 30.84
CA GLU A 555 -10.81 29.83 31.50
C GLU A 555 -11.66 28.97 32.43
#